data_AF-L7E6X2-F1
#
_entry.id   AF-L7E6X2-F1
#
_cell.length_a   1.000
_cell.length_b   1.000
_cell.length_c   1.000
_cell.angle_alpha   90.00
_cell.angle_beta   90.00
_cell.angle_gamma   90.00
#
_symmetry.space_group_name_H-M   'P 1'
#
loop_
_entity.id
_entity.type
_entity.pdbx_description
1 polymer ?
#
loop_
_entity_poly.entity_id
_entity_poly.type
_entity_poly.pdbx_seq_one_letter_code
_entity_poly.pdbx_strand_id
1 'polypeptide(L)' 'MKQVLKNIKVSEIPALIAQLGFSPEQEVNLTIEENSESLISIMDKVGKKAQAKGLTEDKLTELLVDES' A
#
# COMPACT_ATOMS: atom_id res chain seq x y z
N MET A 1 -17.77 -4.68 11.32
CA MET A 1 -16.38 -4.32 10.96
C MET A 1 -16.20 -4.57 9.47
N LYS A 2 -15.53 -3.67 8.74
CA LYS A 2 -15.26 -3.81 7.30
C LYS A 2 -13.92 -4.54 7.12
N GLN A 3 -13.89 -5.62 6.36
CA GLN A 3 -12.66 -6.30 5.98
C GLN A 3 -12.17 -5.77 4.63
N VAL A 4 -10.91 -5.36 4.57
CA VAL A 4 -10.26 -4.88 3.35
C VAL A 4 -9.19 -5.90 2.95
N LEU A 5 -9.37 -6.50 1.76
CA LEU A 5 -8.42 -7.44 1.17
C LEU A 5 -7.57 -6.70 0.13
N LYS A 6 -6.26 -6.95 0.10
CA LYS A 6 -5.31 -6.31 -0.81
C LYS A 6 -4.61 -7.37 -1.67
N ASN A 7 -4.25 -7.02 -2.90
CA ASN A 7 -3.44 -7.85 -3.82
C ASN A 7 -4.07 -9.21 -4.17
N ILE A 8 -5.38 -9.23 -4.43
CA ILE A 8 -6.13 -10.45 -4.78
C ILE A 8 -6.47 -10.47 -6.27
N LYS A 9 -6.46 -11.64 -6.89
CA LYS A 9 -6.98 -11.82 -8.25
C LYS A 9 -8.49 -12.00 -8.20
N VAL A 10 -9.18 -11.54 -9.25
CA VAL A 10 -10.64 -11.70 -9.39
C VAL A 10 -11.05 -13.18 -9.33
N SER A 11 -10.22 -14.08 -9.88
CA SER A 11 -10.44 -15.53 -9.84
C SER A 11 -10.43 -16.13 -8.44
N GLU A 12 -9.82 -15.45 -7.46
CA GLU A 12 -9.65 -15.95 -6.09
C GLU A 12 -10.81 -15.51 -5.17
N ILE A 13 -11.64 -14.56 -5.62
CA ILE A 13 -12.73 -13.97 -4.82
C ILE A 13 -13.70 -15.03 -4.26
N PRO A 14 -14.19 -16.03 -5.03
CA PRO A 14 -15.11 -17.03 -4.50
C PRO A 14 -14.52 -17.85 -3.34
N ALA A 15 -13.24 -18.26 -3.47
CA ALA A 15 -12.54 -19.01 -2.44
C ALA A 15 -12.31 -18.17 -1.18
N LEU A 16 -12.00 -16.89 -1.34
CA LEU A 16 -11.83 -15.95 -0.23
C LEU A 16 -13.14 -15.72 0.52
N ILE A 17 -14.26 -15.54 -0.18
CA ILE A 17 -15.59 -15.39 0.44
C ILE A 17 -15.91 -16.60 1.33
N ALA A 18 -15.63 -17.81 0.86
CA ALA A 18 -15.80 -19.03 1.66
C ALA A 18 -14.89 -19.07 2.89
N GLN A 19 -13.62 -18.65 2.76
CA GLN A 19 -12.68 -18.56 3.91
C GLN A 19 -13.11 -17.55 4.97
N LEU A 20 -13.83 -16.49 4.56
CA LEU A 20 -14.41 -15.51 5.48
C LEU A 20 -15.66 -16.03 6.21
N GLY A 21 -16.09 -17.27 5.94
CA GLY A 21 -17.21 -17.93 6.60
C GLY A 21 -18.57 -17.62 6.00
N PHE A 22 -18.62 -16.98 4.83
CA PHE A 22 -19.87 -16.78 4.11
C PHE A 22 -20.27 -18.05 3.36
N SER A 23 -21.58 -18.28 3.23
CA SER A 23 -22.10 -19.42 2.46
C SER A 23 -21.79 -19.23 0.97
N PRO A 24 -21.47 -20.31 0.20
CA PRO A 24 -21.21 -20.22 -1.23
C PRO A 24 -22.37 -19.63 -2.06
N GLU A 25 -23.60 -19.73 -1.55
CA GLU A 25 -24.81 -19.25 -2.21
C GLU A 25 -25.25 -17.86 -1.71
N GLN A 26 -24.50 -17.28 -0.78
CA GLN A 26 -24.83 -15.98 -0.22
C GLN A 26 -24.46 -14.86 -1.18
N GLU A 27 -25.42 -13.99 -1.48
CA GLU A 27 -25.15 -12.75 -2.22
C GLU A 27 -24.25 -11.83 -1.38
N VAL A 28 -23.17 -11.36 -2.00
CA VAL A 28 -22.23 -10.42 -1.38
C VAL A 28 -22.07 -9.17 -2.23
N ASN A 29 -21.97 -8.03 -1.56
CA ASN A 29 -21.67 -6.76 -2.21
C ASN A 29 -20.16 -6.53 -2.18
N LEU A 30 -19.56 -6.38 -3.37
CA LEU A 30 -18.14 -6.04 -3.52
C LEU A 30 -17.99 -4.56 -3.81
N THR A 31 -17.11 -3.88 -3.08
CA THR A 31 -16.70 -2.51 -3.36
C THR A 31 -15.23 -2.52 -3.70
N ILE A 32 -14.88 -2.06 -4.91
CA ILE A 32 -13.48 -1.83 -5.29
C ILE A 32 -13.12 -0.44 -4.82
N GLU A 33 -12.25 -0.36 -3.82
CA GLU A 33 -11.68 0.91 -3.38
C GLU A 33 -10.46 1.24 -4.22
N GLU A 34 -10.44 2.44 -4.78
CA GLU A 34 -9.23 3.00 -5.34
C GLU A 34 -8.24 3.22 -4.20
N ASN A 35 -7.12 2.50 -4.23
CA ASN A 35 -6.00 2.75 -3.34
C ASN A 35 -4.90 3.48 -4.13
N SER A 36 -5.20 4.69 -4.60
CA SER A 36 -4.20 5.58 -5.16
C SER A 36 -3.47 6.27 -4.01
N GLU A 37 -2.22 5.86 -3.78
CA GLU A 37 -1.35 6.62 -2.89
C GLU A 37 -0.93 7.90 -3.60
N SER A 38 -1.10 9.05 -2.94
CA SER A 38 -0.63 10.32 -3.50
C SER A 38 0.89 10.29 -3.66
N LEU A 39 1.41 10.96 -4.70
CA LEU A 39 2.86 11.07 -4.91
C LEU A 39 3.56 11.60 -3.65
N ILE A 40 2.93 12.53 -2.93
CA ILE A 40 3.41 13.05 -1.64
C ILE A 40 3.57 11.93 -0.62
N SER A 41 2.57 11.04 -0.49
CA SER A 41 2.64 9.90 0.44
C SER A 41 3.75 8.91 0.06
N ILE A 42 4.00 8.75 -1.25
CA ILE A 42 5.09 7.91 -1.76
C ILE A 42 6.45 8.56 -1.42
N MET A 43 6.61 9.86 -1.68
CA MET A 43 7.82 10.61 -1.36
C MET A 43 8.13 10.58 0.14
N ASP A 44 7.13 10.74 1.00
CA ASP A 44 7.28 10.62 2.45
C ASP A 44 7.77 9.24 2.88
N LYS A 45 7.20 8.17 2.30
CA LYS A 45 7.66 6.79 2.57
C LYS A 45 9.10 6.58 2.12
N VAL A 46 9.47 7.11 0.96
CA VAL A 46 10.85 7.02 0.45
C VAL A 46 11.80 7.80 1.35
N GLY A 47 11.45 9.01 1.75
CA GLY A 47 12.23 9.84 2.68
C GLY A 47 12.46 9.16 4.02
N LYS A 48 11.40 8.62 4.63
CA LYS A 48 11.50 7.86 5.90
C LYS A 48 12.39 6.62 5.78
N LYS A 49 12.30 5.88 4.66
CA LYS A 49 13.18 4.74 4.40
C LYS A 49 14.63 5.16 4.21
N ALA A 50 14.88 6.28 3.56
CA ALA A 50 16.22 6.81 3.36
C ALA A 50 16.84 7.27 4.69
N GLN A 51 16.07 7.99 5.52
CA GLN A 51 16.48 8.37 6.88
C GLN A 51 16.81 7.15 7.74
N ALA A 52 15.96 6.12 7.72
CA ALA A 52 16.20 4.86 8.43
C ALA A 52 17.46 4.12 7.95
N LYS A 53 17.92 4.39 6.73
CA LYS A 53 19.18 3.87 6.16
C LYS A 53 20.38 4.81 6.38
N GLY A 54 20.23 5.85 7.19
CA GLY A 54 21.31 6.75 7.58
C GLY A 54 21.50 7.97 6.67
N LEU A 55 20.47 8.35 5.89
CA LEU A 55 20.42 9.67 5.24
C LEU A 55 20.06 10.72 6.30
N THR A 56 21.08 11.33 6.90
CA THR A 56 20.95 12.49 7.79
C THR A 56 20.82 13.78 6.98
N GLU A 57 20.38 14.87 7.61
CA GLU A 57 20.38 16.19 6.96
C GLU A 57 21.75 16.56 6.42
N ASP A 58 22.82 16.34 7.20
CA ASP A 58 24.19 16.63 6.77
C ASP A 58 24.58 15.85 5.49
N LYS A 59 24.26 14.56 5.42
CA LYS A 59 24.51 13.73 4.23
C LYS A 59 23.65 14.14 3.04
N LEU A 60 22.40 14.56 3.29
CA LEU A 60 21.53 15.05 2.24
C LEU A 60 22.07 16.37 1.67
N THR A 61 22.53 17.28 2.53
CA THR A 61 23.16 18.53 2.13
C THR A 61 24.42 18.27 1.31
N GLU A 62 25.28 17.34 1.74
CA GLU A 62 26.47 16.94 0.97
C GLU A 62 26.12 16.43 -0.44
N LEU A 63 25.12 15.53 -0.54
CA LEU A 63 24.68 14.98 -1.83
C LEU A 63 24.06 16.01 -2.78
N LEU A 64 23.40 17.05 -2.24
CA LEU A 64 22.75 18.10 -3.03
C LEU A 64 23.72 19.20 -3.49
N VAL A 65 24.87 19.34 -2.82
CA VAL A 65 25.91 20.32 -3.19
C VAL A 65 26.70 19.84 -4.41
N ASP A 66 26.77 18.53 -4.65
CA ASP A 66 27.55 17.93 -5.76
C ASP A 66 26.82 17.99 -7.13
N GLU A 67 25.54 18.40 -7.18
CA GLU A 67 24.76 18.55 -8.42
C GLU A 67 24.71 19.99 -8.98
N SER A 68 25.54 20.91 -8.47
CA SER A 68 25.60 22.33 -8.91
C SER A 68 26.77 22.63 -9.84
#